data_AF-A0A954ET08-F1
#
_entry.id   AF-A0A954ET08-F1
#
_cell.length_a   1.000
_cell.length_b   1.000
_cell.length_c   1.000
_cell.angle_alpha   90.00
_cell.angle_beta   90.00
_cell.angle_gamma   90.00
#
_symmetry.space_group_name_H-M   'P 1'
#
loop_
_entity.id
_entity.type
_entity.pdbx_description
1 polymer ?
#
loop_
_entity_poly.entity_id
_entity_poly.type
_entity_poly.pdbx_seq_one_letter_code
_entity_poly.pdbx_strand_id
1 'polypeptide(L)'
;NGLVVPVVKGCDEKSILQIAADITDLATKARDRKLSMDNMQGATCTVTNLGGIGGIGFTPIVNYPEVCILGMSRGQTELKLIDGNVTERLMLPLSLSYDHRVINGADAARFVATLCNLLADPFQLMTTV
;
A
#
# COMPACT_ATOMS: atom_id res chain seq x y z
N ASN A 1 -21.28 7.92 -7.36
CA ASN A 1 -19.87 8.22 -7.01
C ASN A 1 -19.47 7.28 -5.90
N GLY A 2 -18.98 6.10 -6.27
CA GLY A 2 -18.56 5.06 -5.33
C GLY A 2 -17.06 4.84 -5.43
N LEU A 3 -16.52 4.08 -4.50
CA LEU A 3 -15.16 3.56 -4.54
C LEU A 3 -15.13 2.28 -5.36
N VAL A 4 -14.13 2.12 -6.23
CA VAL A 4 -13.86 0.88 -6.97
C VAL A 4 -12.44 0.43 -6.65
N VAL A 5 -12.21 -0.89 -6.65
CA VAL A 5 -10.92 -1.49 -6.28
C VAL A 5 -10.46 -2.39 -7.44
N PRO A 6 -9.82 -1.82 -8.49
CA PRO A 6 -9.30 -2.61 -9.59
C PRO A 6 -8.02 -3.36 -9.18
N VAL A 7 -7.73 -4.45 -9.89
CA VAL A 7 -6.65 -5.38 -9.58
C VAL A 7 -5.48 -5.19 -10.56
N VAL A 8 -4.29 -4.91 -10.03
CA VAL A 8 -3.05 -5.06 -10.78
C VAL A 8 -2.59 -6.52 -10.65
N LYS A 9 -2.63 -7.27 -11.75
CA LYS A 9 -2.31 -8.71 -11.77
C LYS A 9 -0.81 -8.95 -12.00
N GLY A 10 -0.24 -10.00 -11.42
CA GLY A 10 1.16 -10.41 -11.66
C GLY A 10 2.19 -9.33 -11.31
N CYS A 11 2.03 -8.68 -10.15
CA CYS A 11 2.93 -7.60 -9.72
C CYS A 11 4.37 -8.08 -9.48
N ASP A 12 4.55 -9.35 -9.13
CA ASP A 12 5.84 -10.01 -8.86
C ASP A 12 6.70 -10.19 -10.12
N GLU A 13 6.07 -10.25 -11.30
CA GLU A 13 6.75 -10.41 -12.58
C GLU A 13 7.01 -9.06 -13.30
N LYS A 14 6.60 -7.94 -12.68
CA LYS A 14 6.60 -6.61 -13.30
C LYS A 14 7.64 -5.70 -12.68
N SER A 15 8.27 -4.91 -13.53
CA SER A 15 9.04 -3.74 -13.10
C SER A 15 8.11 -2.68 -12.48
N ILE A 16 8.69 -1.83 -11.62
CA ILE A 16 7.98 -0.69 -11.00
C ILE A 16 7.29 0.19 -12.07
N LEU A 17 7.94 0.40 -13.21
CA LEU A 17 7.39 1.20 -14.31
C LEU A 17 6.18 0.54 -14.97
N GLN A 18 6.18 -0.79 -15.13
CA GLN A 18 5.03 -1.53 -15.63
C GLN A 18 3.86 -1.47 -14.65
N ILE A 19 4.12 -1.63 -13.35
CA ILE A 19 3.10 -1.48 -12.30
C ILE A 19 2.49 -0.07 -12.34
N ALA A 20 3.31 0.97 -12.46
CA ALA A 20 2.83 2.36 -12.54
C ALA A 20 1.97 2.61 -13.78
N ALA A 21 2.34 2.03 -14.93
CA ALA A 21 1.55 2.10 -16.15
C ALA A 21 0.18 1.42 -15.98
N ASP A 22 0.14 0.23 -15.39
CA ASP A 22 -1.10 -0.51 -15.13
C ASP A 22 -2.04 0.24 -14.19
N ILE A 23 -1.50 0.83 -13.11
CA ILE A 23 -2.28 1.66 -12.19
C ILE A 23 -2.91 2.85 -12.93
N THR A 24 -2.15 3.51 -13.82
CA THR A 24 -2.62 4.66 -14.59
C THR A 24 -3.74 4.29 -15.57
N ASP A 25 -3.60 3.15 -16.25
CA ASP A 25 -4.61 2.61 -17.16
C ASP A 25 -5.90 2.25 -16.40
N LEU A 26 -5.79 1.50 -15.31
CA LEU A 26 -6.93 1.11 -14.47
C LEU A 26 -7.64 2.33 -13.87
N ALA A 27 -6.90 3.33 -13.40
CA ALA A 27 -7.46 4.58 -12.89
C ALA A 27 -8.20 5.38 -13.99
N THR A 28 -7.71 5.33 -15.22
CA THR A 28 -8.39 5.95 -16.37
C THR A 28 -9.68 5.21 -16.72
N LYS A 29 -9.63 3.88 -16.81
CA LYS A 29 -10.83 3.03 -17.01
C LYS A 29 -11.86 3.22 -15.89
N ALA A 30 -11.42 3.38 -14.64
CA ALA A 30 -12.31 3.65 -13.51
C ALA A 30 -13.05 4.98 -13.67
N ARG A 31 -12.34 6.06 -14.00
CA ARG A 31 -12.93 7.40 -14.24
C ARG A 31 -13.91 7.39 -15.40
N ASP A 32 -13.56 6.67 -16.46
CA ASP A 32 -14.38 6.50 -17.66
C ASP A 32 -15.54 5.51 -17.49
N ARG A 33 -15.63 4.82 -16.33
CA ARG A 33 -16.60 3.73 -16.07
C ARG A 33 -16.50 2.56 -17.06
N LYS A 34 -15.28 2.26 -17.52
CA LYS A 34 -14.94 1.19 -18.46
C LYS A 34 -14.22 0.01 -17.79
N LEU A 35 -14.25 -0.09 -16.47
CA LEU A 35 -13.71 -1.26 -15.77
C LEU A 35 -14.56 -2.49 -16.10
N SER A 36 -13.90 -3.54 -16.58
CA SER A 36 -14.54 -4.85 -16.74
C SER A 36 -14.57 -5.61 -15.41
N MET A 37 -15.41 -6.63 -15.32
CA MET A 37 -15.43 -7.55 -14.17
C MET A 37 -14.07 -8.22 -13.96
N ASP A 38 -13.36 -8.55 -15.04
CA ASP A 38 -12.02 -9.14 -14.97
C ASP A 38 -10.99 -8.21 -14.31
N ASN A 39 -11.18 -6.89 -14.45
CA ASN A 39 -10.33 -5.90 -13.78
C ASN A 39 -10.60 -5.78 -12.27
N MET A 40 -11.63 -6.43 -11.74
CA MET A 40 -12.04 -6.31 -10.33
C MET A 40 -11.93 -7.64 -9.57
N GLN A 41 -11.41 -8.71 -10.19
CA GLN A 41 -11.35 -10.05 -9.60
C GLN A 41 -9.93 -10.59 -9.53
N GLY A 42 -9.71 -11.51 -8.58
CA GLY A 42 -8.44 -12.22 -8.40
C GLY A 42 -7.39 -11.48 -7.57
N ALA A 43 -7.80 -10.46 -6.79
CA ALA A 43 -6.91 -9.81 -5.85
C ALA A 43 -6.49 -10.74 -4.71
N THR A 44 -5.27 -10.55 -4.21
CA THR A 44 -4.71 -11.28 -3.06
C THR A 44 -4.54 -10.37 -1.84
N CYS A 45 -4.35 -9.07 -2.07
CA CYS A 45 -4.20 -8.02 -1.07
C CYS A 45 -4.61 -6.68 -1.69
N THR A 46 -5.13 -5.78 -0.86
CA THR A 46 -5.53 -4.44 -1.25
C THR A 46 -4.55 -3.40 -0.72
N VAL A 47 -4.21 -2.42 -1.55
CA VAL A 47 -3.56 -1.18 -1.11
C VAL A 47 -4.56 -0.04 -1.23
N THR A 48 -4.74 0.73 -0.15
CA THR A 48 -5.65 1.87 -0.12
C THR A 48 -4.93 3.12 0.38
N ASN A 49 -5.14 4.25 -0.32
CA ASN A 49 -4.45 5.51 -0.04
C ASN A 49 -5.47 6.60 0.28
N LEU A 50 -5.47 7.06 1.52
CA LEU A 50 -6.29 8.20 1.99
C LEU A 50 -5.47 9.49 2.13
N GLY A 51 -4.21 9.49 1.67
CA GLY A 51 -3.32 10.64 1.77
C GLY A 51 -3.82 11.90 1.06
N GLY A 52 -4.68 11.76 0.05
CA GLY A 52 -5.34 12.88 -0.62
C GLY A 52 -6.44 13.56 0.22
N ILE A 53 -6.94 12.89 1.27
CA ILE A 53 -7.94 13.44 2.19
C ILE A 53 -7.26 13.97 3.45
N GLY A 54 -6.38 13.18 4.07
CA GLY A 54 -5.67 13.54 5.29
C GLY A 54 -5.60 12.41 6.30
N GLY A 55 -5.38 12.77 7.57
CA GLY A 55 -5.25 11.84 8.69
C GLY A 55 -3.81 11.39 8.96
N ILE A 56 -3.60 10.86 10.16
CA ILE A 56 -2.31 10.37 10.68
C ILE A 56 -2.28 8.84 10.81
N GLY A 57 -3.36 8.17 10.42
CA GLY A 57 -3.58 6.73 10.54
C GLY A 57 -5.08 6.42 10.40
N PHE A 58 -5.41 5.20 10.02
CA PHE A 58 -6.79 4.70 9.99
C PHE A 58 -6.79 3.16 10.01
N THR A 59 -7.94 2.57 10.31
CA THR A 59 -8.11 1.11 10.35
C THR A 59 -8.83 0.64 9.07
N PRO A 60 -8.10 0.29 7.99
CA PRO A 60 -8.73 -0.20 6.77
C PRO A 60 -9.46 -1.53 7.00
N ILE A 61 -10.60 -1.74 6.34
CA ILE A 61 -11.35 -2.99 6.42
C ILE A 61 -10.89 -3.92 5.30
N VAL A 62 -10.53 -5.15 5.65
CA VAL A 62 -10.11 -6.18 4.69
C VAL A 62 -11.25 -6.45 3.68
N ASN A 63 -10.90 -6.45 2.39
CA ASN A 63 -11.84 -6.73 1.31
C ASN A 63 -11.96 -8.24 1.07
N TYR A 64 -12.96 -8.88 1.69
CA TYR A 64 -13.18 -10.32 1.51
C TYR A 64 -13.32 -10.69 0.01
N PRO A 65 -12.68 -11.77 -0.49
CA PRO A 65 -12.03 -12.87 0.23
C PRO A 65 -10.53 -12.69 0.52
N GLU A 66 -9.97 -11.50 0.35
CA GLU A 66 -8.58 -11.23 0.73
C GLU A 66 -8.39 -11.33 2.25
N VAL A 67 -7.13 -11.46 2.69
CA VAL A 67 -6.78 -11.64 4.11
C VAL A 67 -6.02 -10.47 4.70
N CYS A 68 -5.64 -9.47 3.90
CA CYS A 68 -5.01 -8.26 4.38
C CYS A 68 -5.26 -7.05 3.48
N ILE A 69 -5.12 -5.86 4.07
CA ILE A 69 -5.22 -4.57 3.40
C ILE A 69 -4.20 -3.60 4.01
N LEU A 70 -3.41 -2.95 3.16
CA LEU A 70 -2.44 -1.92 3.55
C LEU A 70 -3.02 -0.53 3.29
N GLY A 71 -3.14 0.26 4.35
CA GLY A 71 -3.56 1.65 4.30
C GLY A 71 -2.40 2.63 4.36
N MET A 72 -2.42 3.64 3.51
CA MET A 72 -1.49 4.77 3.52
C MET A 72 -2.24 6.05 3.90
N SER A 73 -1.75 6.78 4.90
CA SER A 73 -2.24 8.12 5.27
C SER A 73 -1.40 9.22 4.64
N ARG A 74 -1.74 10.48 4.94
CA ARG A 74 -1.01 11.63 4.38
C ARG A 74 0.41 11.66 4.90
N GLY A 75 1.38 11.67 3.99
CA GLY A 75 2.77 11.95 4.33
C GLY A 75 2.91 13.36 4.88
N GLN A 76 3.60 13.52 6.01
CA GLN A 76 3.79 14.81 6.65
C GLN A 76 5.18 14.92 7.25
N THR A 77 5.69 16.15 7.23
CA THR A 77 6.94 16.48 7.88
C THR A 77 6.76 16.43 9.40
N GLU A 78 7.59 15.64 10.08
CA GLU A 78 7.62 15.51 11.53
C GLU A 78 9.03 15.69 12.07
N LEU A 79 9.15 16.18 13.30
CA LEU A 79 10.40 16.17 14.04
C LEU A 79 10.61 14.79 14.67
N LYS A 80 11.77 14.18 14.42
CA LYS A 80 12.19 12.89 14.98
C LYS A 80 13.51 13.02 15.72
N LEU A 81 13.62 12.33 16.85
CA LEU A 81 14.87 12.16 17.56
C LEU A 81 15.64 11.00 16.93
N ILE A 82 16.76 11.28 16.27
CA ILE A 82 17.64 10.29 15.64
C ILE A 82 19.04 10.52 16.19
N ASP A 83 19.61 9.50 16.83
CA ASP A 83 20.95 9.55 17.44
C ASP A 83 21.13 10.76 18.37
N GLY A 84 20.10 11.08 19.16
CA GLY A 84 20.09 12.21 20.09
C GLY A 84 19.86 13.58 19.46
N ASN A 85 19.72 13.67 18.13
CA ASN A 85 19.48 14.92 17.41
C ASN A 85 18.03 15.02 16.94
N VAL A 86 17.42 16.20 17.11
CA VAL A 86 16.10 16.48 16.54
C VAL A 86 16.28 16.81 15.05
N THR A 87 15.69 15.98 14.20
CA THR A 87 15.79 16.09 12.75
C THR A 87 14.42 16.13 12.12
N GLU A 88 14.28 16.94 11.08
CA GLU A 88 13.08 16.96 10.25
C GLU A 88 13.07 15.74 9.31
N ARG A 89 11.94 15.03 9.26
CA ARG A 89 11.75 13.84 8.41
C ARG A 89 10.35 13.84 7.81
N LEU A 90 10.25 13.47 6.53
CA LEU A 90 8.97 13.15 5.91
C LEU A 90 8.53 11.77 6.39
N MET A 91 7.43 11.71 7.13
CA MET A 91 6.88 10.47 7.66
C MET A 91 5.63 10.08 6.91
N LEU A 92 5.52 8.81 6.53
CA LEU A 92 4.35 8.21 5.90
C LEU A 92 3.71 7.19 6.86
N PRO A 93 2.57 7.48 7.49
CA PRO A 93 1.90 6.51 8.34
C PRO A 93 1.29 5.39 7.50
N LEU A 94 1.59 4.14 7.89
CA LEU A 94 1.06 2.92 7.31
C LEU A 94 0.19 2.18 8.33
N SER A 95 -0.88 1.53 7.85
CA SER A 95 -1.78 0.75 8.69
C SER A 95 -2.12 -0.57 7.99
N LEU A 96 -1.62 -1.68 8.52
CA LEU A 96 -1.95 -3.02 8.03
C LEU A 96 -3.09 -3.61 8.85
N SER A 97 -4.22 -3.91 8.20
CA SER A 97 -5.26 -4.76 8.78
C SER A 97 -5.20 -6.13 8.13
N TYR A 98 -5.37 -7.17 8.94
CA TYR A 98 -5.22 -8.56 8.52
C TYR A 98 -6.19 -9.47 9.26
N ASP A 99 -6.54 -10.59 8.64
CA ASP A 99 -7.34 -11.64 9.25
C ASP A 99 -6.46 -12.51 10.15
N HIS A 100 -6.60 -12.35 11.47
CA HIS A 100 -5.79 -13.08 12.45
C HIS A 100 -6.11 -14.58 12.50
N ARG A 101 -7.17 -15.04 11.82
CA ARG A 101 -7.43 -16.48 11.63
C ARG A 101 -6.43 -17.11 10.66
N VAL A 102 -5.82 -16.32 9.79
CA VAL A 102 -4.90 -16.76 8.73
C VAL A 102 -3.48 -16.26 8.99
N ILE A 103 -3.32 -15.01 9.43
CA ILE A 103 -2.01 -14.35 9.59
C ILE A 103 -1.71 -14.14 11.08
N ASN A 104 -0.52 -14.55 11.52
CA ASN A 104 -0.04 -14.28 12.87
C ASN A 104 0.41 -12.82 13.01
N GLY A 105 0.14 -12.19 14.16
CA GLY A 105 0.58 -10.82 14.43
C GLY A 105 2.10 -10.61 14.33
N ALA A 106 2.92 -11.61 14.63
CA ALA A 106 4.37 -11.52 14.46
C ALA A 106 4.77 -11.42 12.98
N ASP A 107 4.11 -12.17 12.09
CA ASP A 107 4.37 -12.14 10.65
C ASP A 107 3.90 -10.81 10.05
N ALA A 108 2.72 -10.33 10.46
CA ALA A 108 2.22 -9.02 10.06
C ALA A 108 3.17 -7.88 10.48
N ALA A 109 3.68 -7.92 11.72
CA ALA A 109 4.62 -6.92 12.22
C ALA A 109 5.95 -6.95 11.46
N ARG A 110 6.50 -8.15 11.19
CA ARG A 110 7.73 -8.31 10.39
C ARG A 110 7.56 -7.83 8.96
N PHE A 111 6.40 -8.12 8.35
CA PHE A 111 6.07 -7.65 7.01
C PHE A 111 6.08 -6.12 6.94
N VAL A 112 5.36 -5.44 7.84
CA VAL A 112 5.30 -3.97 7.86
C VAL A 112 6.67 -3.36 8.15
N ALA A 113 7.44 -3.92 9.10
CA ALA A 113 8.78 -3.46 9.39
C ALA A 113 9.71 -3.58 8.16
N THR A 114 9.64 -4.70 7.45
CA THR A 114 10.40 -4.91 6.21
C THR A 114 9.99 -3.90 5.14
N LEU A 115 8.69 -3.70 4.94
CA LEU A 115 8.18 -2.72 3.99
C LEU A 115 8.64 -1.30 4.34
N CYS A 116 8.58 -0.90 5.60
CA CYS A 116 9.08 0.40 6.05
C CYS A 116 10.57 0.59 5.74
N ASN A 117 11.40 -0.45 5.96
CA ASN A 117 12.82 -0.38 5.64
C ASN A 117 13.07 -0.24 4.13
N LEU A 118 12.35 -1.02 3.31
CA LEU A 118 12.45 -0.93 1.85
C LEU A 118 11.99 0.42 1.31
N LEU A 119 11.00 1.06 1.93
CA LEU A 119 10.54 2.40 1.55
C LEU A 119 11.48 3.50 2.04
N ALA A 120 12.15 3.30 3.19
CA ALA A 120 13.12 4.25 3.72
C ALA A 120 14.42 4.27 2.91
N ASP A 121 14.79 3.14 2.30
CA ASP A 121 15.92 3.00 1.38
C ASP A 121 15.52 2.20 0.12
N PRO A 122 14.92 2.86 -0.89
CA PRO A 122 14.41 2.20 -2.09
C PRO A 122 15.47 1.48 -2.93
N PHE A 123 16.76 1.76 -2.74
CA PHE A 123 17.82 1.05 -3.46
C PHE A 123 17.86 -0.43 -3.08
N GLN A 124 17.40 -0.79 -1.87
CA GLN A 124 17.32 -2.19 -1.43
C GLN A 124 16.33 -3.02 -2.25
N LEU A 125 15.32 -2.38 -2.86
CA LEU A 125 14.39 -3.05 -3.78
C LEU A 125 15.09 -3.49 -5.08
N MET A 126 16.20 -2.85 -5.46
CA MET A 126 16.94 -3.18 -6.68
C MET A 126 18.05 -4.21 -6.47
N THR A 127 18.54 -4.36 -5.23
CA THR A 127 19.67 -5.25 -4.91
C THR A 127 19.24 -6.61 -4.36
N THR A 128 17.97 -6.77 -3.99
CA THR A 128 17.42 -7.99 -3.35
C THR A 128 16.67 -8.89 -4.35
N VAL A 129 17.05 -8.84 -5.63
CA VAL A 129 16.48 -9.67 -6.71
C VAL A 129 17.56 -10.54 -7.34
#